data_AF-A0A523U0M8-F1
#
_entry.id   AF-A0A523U0M8-F1
#
_cell.length_a   1.000
_cell.length_b   1.000
_cell.length_c   1.000
_cell.angle_alpha   90.00
_cell.angle_beta   90.00
_cell.angle_gamma   90.00
#
_symmetry.space_group_name_H-M   'P 1'
#
loop_
_entity.id
_entity.type
_entity.pdbx_description
1 polymer ?
#
loop_
_entity_poly.entity_id
_entity_poly.type
_entity_poly.pdbx_seq_one_letter_code
_entity_poly.pdbx_strand_id
1 'polypeptide(L)'
;MNGSRFLGFAIIFAAMLICVGLIVGGFLIRSAPPPANTVRVDIPGGLVDGGVGHSIAVLGPDRVVYLDRDGRIYDISMQDGKPPFIREVYTVTHAPKRHAGNPEKRTLHGYYLDPATGERKAEIDHARRKFIDIASGRSVQIALDAAENLADMGEHEFLLQQLDTKAFAGRRAAALVLGKSGYIQAVPILIDMLGDSELGIRSSAADYLKKITGKDFVEDIKIEVQHKAVKKYKEWWESYQAEEKKKEK
;
A
#
# COMPACT_ATOMS: atom_id res chain seq x y z
N MET A 1 56.23 -55.91 -36.48
CA MET A 1 57.25 -54.87 -36.73
C MET A 1 56.56 -53.54 -36.91
N ASN A 2 56.89 -52.59 -36.03
CA ASN A 2 56.72 -51.13 -36.10
C ASN A 2 55.27 -50.60 -36.26
N GLY A 3 54.80 -49.62 -35.50
CA GLY A 3 55.48 -48.76 -34.55
C GLY A 3 54.49 -47.75 -33.98
N SER A 4 54.73 -47.40 -32.73
CA SER A 4 54.12 -46.37 -31.90
C SER A 4 53.98 -45.00 -32.60
N ARG A 5 52.97 -44.19 -32.21
CA ARG A 5 53.12 -42.86 -31.55
C ARG A 5 52.00 -41.84 -31.87
N PHE A 6 51.51 -41.24 -30.77
CA PHE A 6 51.22 -39.81 -30.56
C PHE A 6 49.99 -39.11 -31.20
N LEU A 7 49.02 -38.86 -30.31
CA LEU A 7 48.30 -37.61 -29.99
C LEU A 7 48.59 -36.33 -30.81
N GLY A 8 47.52 -35.66 -31.26
CA GLY A 8 47.40 -34.20 -31.16
C GLY A 8 46.77 -33.43 -32.33
N PHE A 9 45.59 -32.83 -32.08
CA PHE A 9 45.00 -31.62 -32.72
C PHE A 9 44.63 -31.73 -34.22
N ALA A 10 43.63 -31.07 -34.82
CA ALA A 10 42.73 -29.98 -34.45
C ALA A 10 41.61 -29.87 -35.52
N ILE A 11 40.38 -29.54 -35.07
CA ILE A 11 39.39 -28.58 -35.62
C ILE A 11 38.95 -28.69 -37.11
N ILE A 12 37.62 -28.67 -37.34
CA ILE A 12 36.84 -27.73 -38.22
C ILE A 12 35.65 -28.40 -38.95
N PHE A 13 34.45 -27.96 -38.54
CA PHE A 13 33.19 -27.71 -39.27
C PHE A 13 32.38 -28.81 -39.98
N ALA A 14 31.12 -28.83 -39.54
CA ALA A 14 29.88 -28.73 -40.33
C ALA A 14 29.39 -29.94 -41.14
N ALA A 15 28.25 -30.47 -40.70
CA ALA A 15 27.13 -30.75 -41.60
C ALA A 15 25.80 -30.71 -40.81
N MET A 16 24.97 -29.74 -41.19
CA MET A 16 23.52 -29.72 -41.00
C MET A 16 22.85 -31.02 -41.51
N LEU A 17 21.59 -31.22 -41.06
CA LEU A 17 20.49 -32.00 -41.67
C LEU A 17 20.11 -33.34 -40.99
N ILE A 18 19.07 -33.31 -40.15
CA ILE A 18 17.69 -33.72 -40.49
C ILE A 18 16.89 -34.05 -39.22
N CYS A 19 15.72 -33.40 -39.15
CA CYS A 19 14.63 -33.61 -38.21
C CYS A 19 14.21 -35.08 -38.07
N VAL A 20 13.99 -35.54 -36.83
CA VAL A 20 12.76 -36.27 -36.48
C VAL A 20 12.39 -35.89 -35.04
N GLY A 21 11.47 -34.94 -34.91
CA GLY A 21 10.76 -34.73 -33.65
C GLY A 21 9.76 -35.86 -33.48
N LEU A 22 10.04 -36.78 -32.56
CA LEU A 22 9.02 -37.66 -31.98
C LEU A 22 8.41 -36.93 -30.79
N ILE A 23 7.21 -36.40 -31.01
CA ILE A 23 6.34 -35.88 -29.97
C ILE A 23 5.84 -37.08 -29.17
N VAL A 24 6.44 -37.32 -28.01
CA VAL A 24 5.85 -38.14 -26.95
C VAL A 24 6.07 -37.39 -25.64
N GLY A 25 4.98 -36.84 -25.09
CA GLY A 25 4.91 -36.37 -23.71
C GLY A 25 5.75 -35.14 -23.34
N GLY A 26 5.38 -33.96 -23.85
CA GLY A 26 5.36 -32.69 -23.09
C GLY A 26 6.53 -32.25 -22.20
N PHE A 27 7.75 -32.77 -22.33
CA PHE A 27 8.89 -32.38 -21.49
C PHE A 27 10.14 -32.09 -22.32
N LEU A 28 10.59 -30.83 -22.28
CA LEU A 28 11.96 -30.45 -22.64
C LEU A 28 12.85 -30.67 -21.41
N ILE A 29 13.56 -31.80 -21.35
CA ILE A 29 14.60 -32.03 -20.34
C ILE A 29 15.86 -31.26 -20.78
N ARG A 30 16.33 -30.31 -19.96
CA ARG A 30 17.63 -29.65 -20.11
C ARG A 30 18.76 -30.51 -19.54
N SER A 31 19.91 -30.49 -20.21
CA SER A 31 21.12 -31.28 -19.91
C SER A 31 21.99 -30.78 -18.75
N ALA A 32 21.51 -29.88 -17.88
CA ALA A 32 22.25 -29.47 -16.68
C ALA A 32 21.31 -28.94 -15.58
N PRO A 33 21.53 -29.31 -14.30
CA PRO A 33 20.75 -28.79 -13.17
C PRO A 33 21.11 -27.32 -12.89
N PRO A 34 20.14 -26.45 -12.57
CA PRO A 34 20.39 -25.05 -12.24
C PRO A 34 20.98 -24.92 -10.82
N PRO A 35 21.62 -23.76 -10.49
CA PRO A 35 22.23 -23.54 -9.17
C PRO A 35 21.21 -23.70 -8.03
N ALA A 36 21.69 -24.16 -6.86
CA ALA A 36 20.88 -24.70 -5.77
C ALA A 36 19.79 -23.76 -5.20
N ASN A 37 19.84 -22.45 -5.50
CA ASN A 37 18.89 -21.45 -4.98
C ASN A 37 18.08 -20.73 -6.07
N THR A 38 18.02 -21.27 -7.29
CA THR A 38 17.09 -20.72 -8.29
C THR A 38 15.67 -21.10 -7.92
N VAL A 39 14.87 -20.11 -7.51
CA VAL A 39 13.43 -20.27 -7.30
C VAL A 39 12.80 -20.64 -8.64
N ARG A 40 12.45 -21.91 -8.80
CA ARG A 40 11.65 -22.39 -9.93
C ARG A 40 10.19 -22.08 -9.61
N VAL A 41 9.58 -21.19 -10.38
CA VAL A 41 8.13 -21.01 -10.38
C VAL A 41 7.60 -21.71 -11.62
N ASP A 42 6.94 -22.85 -11.42
CA ASP A 42 6.18 -23.49 -12.48
C ASP A 42 4.99 -22.59 -12.81
N ILE A 43 4.96 -22.08 -14.05
CA ILE A 43 3.78 -21.40 -14.59
C ILE A 43 2.79 -22.51 -14.96
N PRO A 44 1.66 -22.69 -14.25
CA PRO A 44 0.74 -23.77 -14.53
C PRO A 44 0.08 -23.53 -15.89
N GLY A 45 0.29 -24.44 -16.83
CA GLY A 45 -0.39 -24.41 -18.12
C GLY A 45 -1.79 -25.01 -18.03
N GLY A 46 -2.80 -24.26 -18.49
CA GLY A 46 -4.08 -24.78 -18.97
C GLY A 46 -5.28 -24.76 -18.00
N LEU A 47 -6.43 -24.36 -18.58
CA LEU A 47 -7.84 -24.35 -18.14
C LEU A 47 -8.23 -25.14 -16.86
N VAL A 48 -9.13 -24.60 -16.02
CA VAL A 48 -10.52 -25.10 -15.69
C VAL A 48 -11.25 -24.11 -14.74
N ASP A 49 -12.58 -24.04 -14.89
CA ASP A 49 -13.70 -23.39 -14.17
C ASP A 49 -13.56 -22.97 -12.69
N GLY A 50 -14.25 -21.86 -12.37
CA GLY A 50 -15.02 -21.75 -11.12
C GLY A 50 -14.49 -20.86 -9.98
N GLY A 51 -13.36 -20.17 -10.17
CA GLY A 51 -12.86 -19.14 -9.25
C GLY A 51 -12.27 -17.97 -10.03
N VAL A 52 -11.79 -16.90 -9.38
CA VAL A 52 -11.02 -15.85 -10.05
C VAL A 52 -9.80 -16.52 -10.68
N GLY A 53 -9.89 -16.85 -11.96
CA GLY A 53 -8.91 -17.66 -12.66
C GLY A 53 -7.57 -16.94 -12.75
N HIS A 54 -6.51 -17.71 -12.98
CA HIS A 54 -5.24 -17.12 -13.41
C HIS A 54 -5.50 -16.26 -14.65
N SER A 55 -4.87 -15.09 -14.71
CA SER A 55 -5.01 -14.19 -15.85
C SER A 55 -3.64 -13.80 -16.37
N ILE A 56 -3.53 -13.67 -17.68
CA ILE A 56 -2.30 -13.26 -18.35
C ILE A 56 -2.59 -12.11 -19.30
N ALA A 57 -1.77 -11.08 -19.25
CA ALA A 57 -1.89 -9.90 -20.11
C ALA A 57 -0.54 -9.62 -20.76
N VAL A 58 -0.52 -9.45 -22.08
CA VAL A 58 0.69 -9.09 -22.84
C VAL A 58 0.78 -7.57 -22.91
N LEU A 59 1.88 -7.00 -22.40
CA LEU A 59 2.14 -5.56 -22.33
C LEU A 59 3.21 -5.12 -23.36
N GLY A 60 3.08 -5.62 -24.59
CA GLY A 60 4.04 -5.40 -25.68
C GLY A 60 4.86 -6.65 -26.02
N PRO A 61 5.85 -6.54 -26.91
CA PRO A 61 6.60 -7.69 -27.42
C PRO A 61 7.42 -8.40 -26.34
N ASP A 62 7.91 -7.65 -25.36
CA ASP A 62 8.93 -8.13 -24.40
C ASP A 62 8.41 -8.19 -22.96
N ARG A 63 7.09 -8.09 -22.75
CA ARG A 63 6.51 -7.96 -21.42
C ARG A 63 5.18 -8.66 -21.28
N VAL A 64 5.05 -9.44 -20.21
CA VAL A 64 3.85 -10.17 -19.85
C VAL A 64 3.56 -9.94 -18.37
N VAL A 65 2.30 -9.81 -18.02
CA VAL A 65 1.83 -9.76 -16.63
C VAL A 65 1.00 -11.00 -16.35
N TYR A 66 1.29 -11.66 -15.24
CA TYR A 66 0.56 -12.84 -14.78
C TYR A 66 -0.07 -12.58 -13.42
N LEU A 67 -1.36 -12.86 -13.28
CA LEU A 67 -2.12 -12.82 -12.04
C LEU A 67 -2.30 -14.25 -11.53
N ASP A 68 -1.81 -14.54 -10.33
CA ASP A 68 -2.05 -15.82 -9.68
C ASP A 68 -3.41 -15.87 -8.94
N ARG A 69 -3.74 -17.02 -8.37
CA ARG A 69 -4.98 -17.22 -7.60
C ARG A 69 -5.00 -16.45 -6.28
N ASP A 70 -3.82 -16.09 -5.76
CA ASP A 70 -3.66 -15.36 -4.51
C ASP A 70 -3.74 -13.83 -4.72
N GLY A 71 -3.96 -13.38 -5.97
CA GLY A 71 -4.08 -11.98 -6.32
C GLY A 71 -2.74 -11.27 -6.54
N ARG A 72 -1.63 -12.01 -6.66
CA ARG A 72 -0.30 -11.44 -6.94
C ARG A 72 -0.10 -11.25 -8.44
N ILE A 73 0.51 -10.13 -8.77
CA ILE A 73 0.76 -9.70 -10.14
C ILE A 73 2.25 -9.79 -10.41
N TYR A 74 2.65 -10.69 -11.29
CA TYR A 74 4.03 -10.90 -11.70
C TYR A 74 4.30 -10.12 -12.98
N ASP A 75 5.22 -9.15 -12.95
CA ASP A 75 5.73 -8.47 -14.13
C ASP A 75 6.90 -9.27 -14.70
N ILE A 76 6.72 -9.85 -15.89
CA ILE A 76 7.64 -10.79 -16.52
C ILE A 76 8.21 -10.15 -17.79
N SER A 77 9.53 -10.16 -17.92
CA SER A 77 10.21 -9.77 -19.16
C SER A 77 10.45 -11.00 -20.04
N MET A 78 10.11 -10.86 -21.31
CA MET A 78 10.45 -11.79 -22.38
C MET A 78 11.58 -11.15 -23.20
N GLN A 79 12.69 -11.84 -23.42
CA GLN A 79 13.78 -11.36 -24.28
C GLN A 79 14.13 -12.44 -25.30
N ASP A 80 14.31 -12.05 -26.56
CA ASP A 80 14.65 -12.99 -27.63
C ASP A 80 15.91 -13.81 -27.30
N GLY A 81 15.78 -15.14 -27.45
CA GLY A 81 16.86 -16.08 -27.18
C GLY A 81 17.21 -16.26 -25.69
N LYS A 82 16.49 -15.62 -24.76
CA LYS A 82 16.71 -15.74 -23.31
C LYS A 82 15.47 -16.28 -22.60
N PRO A 83 15.64 -17.00 -21.47
CA PRO A 83 14.50 -17.41 -20.66
C PRO A 83 13.79 -16.19 -20.05
N PRO A 84 12.47 -16.25 -19.87
CA PRO A 84 11.74 -15.19 -19.18
C PRO A 84 12.21 -15.05 -17.73
N PHE A 85 12.17 -13.83 -17.21
CA PHE A 85 12.46 -13.55 -15.80
C PHE A 85 11.46 -12.58 -15.20
N ILE A 86 11.16 -12.78 -13.91
CA ILE A 86 10.30 -11.89 -13.13
C ILE A 86 11.10 -10.62 -12.83
N ARG A 87 10.59 -9.48 -13.28
CA ARG A 87 11.12 -8.15 -12.98
C ARG A 87 10.74 -7.70 -11.59
N GLU A 88 9.46 -7.88 -11.24
CA GLU A 88 8.88 -7.49 -9.97
C GLU A 88 7.61 -8.31 -9.71
N VAL A 89 7.26 -8.50 -8.45
CA VAL A 89 5.97 -9.07 -8.05
C VAL A 89 5.21 -8.01 -7.30
N TYR A 90 3.94 -7.81 -7.60
CA TYR A 90 3.09 -6.82 -6.97
C TYR A 90 1.93 -7.47 -6.23
N THR A 91 1.48 -6.79 -5.20
CA THR A 91 0.18 -6.99 -4.58
C THR A 91 -0.70 -5.80 -4.93
N VAL A 92 -2.01 -6.05 -5.04
CA VAL A 92 -2.98 -4.97 -5.27
C VAL A 92 -3.47 -4.48 -3.91
N THR A 93 -3.16 -3.23 -3.58
CA THR A 93 -3.61 -2.59 -2.34
C THR A 93 -4.70 -1.57 -2.67
N HIS A 94 -5.83 -1.63 -1.96
CA HIS A 94 -6.83 -0.56 -2.01
C HIS A 94 -6.53 0.49 -0.93
N ALA A 95 -6.09 1.68 -1.35
CA ALA A 95 -5.72 2.81 -0.51
C ALA A 95 -6.20 4.15 -1.11
N PRO A 96 -7.52 4.45 -1.10
CA PRO A 96 -8.12 5.56 -1.85
C PRO A 96 -7.65 6.98 -1.46
N LYS A 97 -6.99 7.12 -0.31
CA LYS A 97 -6.39 8.38 0.15
C LYS A 97 -4.88 8.45 -0.02
N ARG A 98 -4.23 7.38 -0.50
CA ARG A 98 -2.81 7.40 -0.84
C ARG A 98 -2.57 8.47 -1.91
N HIS A 99 -1.56 9.30 -1.72
CA HIS A 99 -1.27 10.44 -2.60
C HIS A 99 -2.45 11.43 -2.77
N ALA A 100 -3.38 11.54 -1.81
CA ALA A 100 -4.52 12.47 -1.91
C ALA A 100 -4.10 13.94 -2.13
N GLY A 101 -2.92 14.34 -1.63
CA GLY A 101 -2.33 15.67 -1.85
C GLY A 101 -1.40 15.79 -3.07
N ASN A 102 -1.22 14.72 -3.85
CA ASN A 102 -0.37 14.70 -5.04
C ASN A 102 -1.13 14.06 -6.22
N PRO A 103 -1.84 14.87 -7.02
CA PRO A 103 -2.65 14.39 -8.15
C PRO A 103 -1.86 13.57 -9.18
N GLU A 104 -0.57 13.83 -9.37
CA GLU A 104 0.27 13.10 -10.33
C GLU A 104 0.54 11.64 -9.91
N LYS A 105 0.55 11.37 -8.60
CA LYS A 105 0.78 10.04 -8.04
C LYS A 105 -0.51 9.32 -7.63
N ARG A 106 -1.65 10.02 -7.62
CA ARG A 106 -2.93 9.49 -7.15
C ARG A 106 -3.62 8.69 -8.24
N THR A 107 -4.03 7.46 -7.93
CA THR A 107 -4.95 6.73 -8.81
C THR A 107 -6.39 7.13 -8.48
N LEU A 108 -7.19 7.41 -9.50
CA LEU A 108 -8.61 7.80 -9.31
C LEU A 108 -9.42 6.70 -8.63
N HIS A 109 -9.09 5.45 -8.91
CA HIS A 109 -9.75 4.26 -8.36
C HIS A 109 -9.21 3.85 -6.99
N GLY A 110 -8.13 4.46 -6.50
CA GLY A 110 -7.59 4.16 -5.18
C GLY A 110 -6.90 2.80 -5.04
N TYR A 111 -6.67 2.07 -6.13
CA TYR A 111 -5.88 0.84 -6.12
C TYR A 111 -4.45 1.12 -6.56
N TYR A 112 -3.50 0.43 -5.95
CA TYR A 112 -2.07 0.58 -6.19
C TYR A 112 -1.41 -0.78 -6.35
N LEU A 113 -0.40 -0.84 -7.21
CA LEU A 113 0.50 -1.98 -7.32
C LEU A 113 1.67 -1.74 -6.37
N ASP A 114 1.74 -2.52 -5.29
CA ASP A 114 2.82 -2.45 -4.32
C ASP A 114 3.77 -3.63 -4.48
N PRO A 115 5.09 -3.43 -4.57
CA PRO A 115 6.06 -4.52 -4.62
C PRO A 115 5.85 -5.51 -3.46
N ALA A 116 5.87 -6.80 -3.79
CA ALA A 116 5.68 -7.91 -2.87
C ALA A 116 6.96 -8.24 -2.10
N THR A 117 8.05 -7.49 -2.32
CA THR A 117 9.34 -7.60 -1.60
C THR A 117 9.21 -7.41 -0.10
N GLY A 118 8.07 -6.90 0.38
CA GLY A 118 7.82 -6.66 1.81
C GLY A 118 8.52 -5.42 2.34
N GLU A 119 9.38 -4.77 1.57
CA GLU A 119 10.07 -3.53 1.93
C GLU A 119 9.07 -2.43 2.28
N ARG A 120 8.02 -2.26 1.47
CA ARG A 120 6.95 -1.29 1.75
C ARG A 120 6.23 -1.59 3.06
N LYS A 121 5.94 -2.86 3.32
CA LYS A 121 5.32 -3.28 4.59
C LYS A 121 6.26 -2.99 5.77
N ALA A 122 7.55 -3.28 5.62
CA ALA A 122 8.56 -3.01 6.64
C ALA A 122 8.71 -1.50 6.92
N GLU A 123 8.66 -0.64 5.88
CA GLU A 123 8.63 0.82 6.01
C GLU A 123 7.42 1.32 6.78
N ILE A 124 6.22 0.85 6.42
CA ILE A 124 4.97 1.19 7.11
C ILE A 124 5.03 0.72 8.57
N ASP A 125 5.45 -0.52 8.82
CA ASP A 125 5.57 -1.06 10.17
C ASP A 125 6.59 -0.28 11.00
N HIS A 126 7.69 0.15 10.40
CA HIS A 126 8.66 1.04 11.04
C HIS A 126 8.06 2.42 11.34
N ALA A 127 7.35 3.04 10.40
CA ALA A 127 6.67 4.31 10.59
C ALA A 127 5.61 4.24 11.70
N ARG A 128 4.82 3.16 11.75
CA ARG A 128 3.83 2.89 12.81
C ARG A 128 4.50 2.77 14.18
N ARG A 129 5.57 1.98 14.30
CA ARG A 129 6.34 1.86 15.55
C ARG A 129 6.88 3.22 16.01
N LYS A 130 7.48 3.98 15.09
CA LYS A 130 7.99 5.32 15.37
C LYS A 130 6.89 6.26 15.85
N PHE A 131 5.72 6.24 15.21
CA PHE A 131 4.57 7.01 15.67
C PHE A 131 4.14 6.62 17.08
N ILE A 132 4.02 5.33 17.39
CA ILE A 132 3.60 4.85 18.73
C ILE A 132 4.59 5.30 19.82
N ASP A 133 5.88 5.22 19.54
CA ASP A 133 6.95 5.66 20.45
C ASP A 133 6.85 7.17 20.72
N ILE A 134 6.79 7.99 19.66
CA ILE A 134 6.64 9.45 19.75
C ILE A 134 5.33 9.84 20.44
N ALA A 135 4.23 9.16 20.10
CA ALA A 135 2.89 9.42 20.62
C ALA A 135 2.80 9.22 22.14
N SER A 136 3.65 8.36 22.70
CA SER A 136 3.76 8.12 24.14
C SER A 136 4.44 9.29 24.88
N GLY A 137 5.10 10.20 24.15
CA GLY A 137 5.65 11.44 24.67
C GLY A 137 4.60 12.53 24.91
N ARG A 138 5.07 13.75 25.25
CA ARG A 138 4.19 14.91 25.52
C ARG A 138 4.00 15.84 24.32
N SER A 139 4.83 15.74 23.28
CA SER A 139 4.80 16.69 22.16
C SER A 139 3.78 16.28 21.11
N VAL A 140 2.68 17.02 21.02
CA VAL A 140 1.66 16.83 19.97
C VAL A 140 2.24 17.13 18.59
N GLN A 141 3.10 18.14 18.47
CA GLN A 141 3.66 18.53 17.17
C GLN A 141 4.53 17.43 16.54
N ILE A 142 5.41 16.78 17.31
CA ILE A 142 6.24 15.70 16.79
C ILE A 142 5.38 14.48 16.42
N ALA A 143 4.35 14.19 17.23
CA ALA A 143 3.39 13.14 16.92
C ALA A 143 2.56 13.47 15.66
N LEU A 144 2.26 14.75 15.43
CA LEU A 144 1.55 15.24 14.25
C LEU A 144 2.38 15.00 12.98
N ASP A 145 3.66 15.37 12.98
CA ASP A 145 4.55 15.13 11.83
C ASP A 145 4.63 13.62 11.49
N ALA A 146 4.70 12.76 12.52
CA ALA A 146 4.70 11.30 12.34
C ALA A 146 3.34 10.78 11.82
N ALA A 147 2.22 11.36 12.27
CA ALA A 147 0.89 11.03 11.77
C ALA A 147 0.67 11.49 10.32
N GLU A 148 1.17 12.67 9.94
CA GLU A 148 1.11 13.16 8.56
C GLU A 148 1.88 12.24 7.61
N ASN A 149 3.09 11.82 7.99
CA ASN A 149 3.85 10.84 7.23
C ASN A 149 3.09 9.51 7.06
N LEU A 150 2.43 9.02 8.11
CA LEU A 150 1.58 7.83 8.02
C LEU A 150 0.40 8.04 7.05
N ALA A 151 -0.30 9.17 7.13
CA ALA A 151 -1.36 9.50 6.19
C ALA A 151 -0.88 9.60 4.73
N ASP A 152 0.29 10.18 4.49
CA ASP A 152 0.91 10.23 3.17
C ASP A 152 1.27 8.84 2.65
N MET A 153 1.61 7.93 3.57
CA MET A 153 1.80 6.50 3.28
C MET A 153 0.50 5.72 3.05
N GLY A 154 -0.67 6.34 3.27
CA GLY A 154 -1.99 5.74 3.12
C GLY A 154 -2.58 5.13 4.40
N GLU A 155 -1.97 5.38 5.56
CA GLU A 155 -2.25 4.69 6.83
C GLU A 155 -3.37 5.35 7.66
N HIS A 156 -4.40 5.90 7.00
CA HIS A 156 -5.54 6.51 7.70
C HIS A 156 -6.33 5.51 8.55
N GLU A 157 -6.39 4.23 8.15
CA GLU A 157 -7.04 3.18 8.96
C GLU A 157 -6.28 2.93 10.27
N PHE A 158 -4.94 2.87 10.21
CA PHE A 158 -4.13 2.81 11.42
C PHE A 158 -4.37 4.04 12.29
N LEU A 159 -4.39 5.25 11.73
CA LEU A 159 -4.67 6.48 12.47
C LEU A 159 -6.07 6.49 13.10
N LEU A 160 -7.09 5.89 12.46
CA LEU A 160 -8.43 5.75 13.04
C LEU A 160 -8.37 4.92 14.34
N GLN A 161 -7.60 3.83 14.35
CA GLN A 161 -7.39 3.04 15.57
C GLN A 161 -6.68 3.84 16.67
N GLN A 162 -5.86 4.84 16.29
CA GLN A 162 -5.17 5.69 17.25
C GLN A 162 -6.08 6.76 17.88
N LEU A 163 -7.32 6.93 17.44
CA LEU A 163 -8.27 7.83 18.12
C LEU A 163 -8.65 7.31 19.53
N ASP A 164 -8.60 6.00 19.74
CA ASP A 164 -8.97 5.36 21.01
C ASP A 164 -7.76 5.05 21.91
N THR A 165 -6.56 5.47 21.53
CA THR A 165 -5.35 5.24 22.32
C THR A 165 -5.33 6.08 23.61
N LYS A 166 -4.68 5.54 24.64
CA LYS A 166 -4.42 6.27 25.89
C LYS A 166 -3.38 7.38 25.71
N ALA A 167 -2.52 7.25 24.71
CA ALA A 167 -1.46 8.21 24.39
C ALA A 167 -2.04 9.55 23.93
N PHE A 168 -1.98 10.57 24.79
CA PHE A 168 -2.61 11.88 24.56
C PHE A 168 -2.12 12.58 23.29
N ALA A 169 -0.80 12.60 23.05
CA ALA A 169 -0.23 13.21 21.87
C ALA A 169 -0.63 12.44 20.59
N GLY A 170 -0.60 11.10 20.66
CA GLY A 170 -1.03 10.23 19.55
C GLY A 170 -2.49 10.47 19.14
N ARG A 171 -3.41 10.49 20.11
CA ARG A 171 -4.84 10.69 19.85
C ARG A 171 -5.12 12.03 19.15
N ARG A 172 -4.48 13.10 19.62
CA ARG A 172 -4.65 14.45 19.05
C ARG A 172 -4.02 14.59 17.67
N ALA A 173 -2.81 14.07 17.49
CA ALA A 173 -2.15 14.03 16.20
C ALA A 173 -3.00 13.28 15.17
N ALA A 174 -3.48 12.08 15.52
CA ALA A 174 -4.37 11.31 14.67
C ALA A 174 -5.66 12.09 14.32
N ALA A 175 -6.30 12.72 15.31
CA ALA A 175 -7.51 13.52 15.09
C ALA A 175 -7.29 14.72 14.15
N LEU A 176 -6.16 15.44 14.27
CA LEU A 176 -5.83 16.55 13.36
C LEU A 176 -5.65 16.07 11.92
N VAL A 177 -4.89 15.00 11.71
CA VAL A 177 -4.63 14.46 10.37
C VAL A 177 -5.89 13.89 9.74
N LEU A 178 -6.69 13.15 10.51
CA LEU A 178 -7.97 12.61 10.10
C LEU A 178 -9.00 13.73 9.84
N GLY A 179 -8.96 14.79 10.66
CA GLY A 179 -9.72 16.02 10.52
C GLY A 179 -9.48 16.71 9.18
N LYS A 180 -8.21 17.01 8.90
CA LYS A 180 -7.72 17.54 7.61
C LYS A 180 -8.18 16.67 6.44
N SER A 181 -8.18 15.35 6.63
CA SER A 181 -8.56 14.33 5.65
C SER A 181 -10.08 14.07 5.55
N GLY A 182 -10.90 14.76 6.34
CA GLY A 182 -12.37 14.70 6.27
C GLY A 182 -13.02 13.49 6.94
N TYR A 183 -12.34 12.80 7.87
CA TYR A 183 -12.93 11.67 8.59
C TYR A 183 -13.81 12.15 9.76
N ILE A 184 -15.10 11.82 9.69
CA ILE A 184 -16.11 12.20 10.69
C ILE A 184 -15.78 11.66 12.09
N GLN A 185 -15.04 10.55 12.19
CA GLN A 185 -14.61 9.94 13.44
C GLN A 185 -13.70 10.84 14.28
N ALA A 186 -13.01 11.80 13.66
CA ALA A 186 -12.15 12.75 14.38
C ALA A 186 -12.92 13.82 15.16
N VAL A 187 -14.22 14.03 14.85
CA VAL A 187 -15.03 15.13 15.39
C VAL A 187 -14.98 15.22 16.92
N PRO A 188 -15.20 14.15 17.70
CA PRO A 188 -15.23 14.26 19.17
C PRO A 188 -13.93 14.83 19.75
N ILE A 189 -12.80 14.38 19.21
CA ILE A 189 -11.48 14.81 19.69
C ILE A 189 -11.17 16.23 19.21
N LEU A 190 -11.54 16.58 17.97
CA LEU A 190 -11.40 17.95 17.46
C LEU A 190 -12.24 18.95 18.27
N ILE A 191 -13.44 18.57 18.72
CA ILE A 191 -14.27 19.39 19.62
C ILE A 191 -13.52 19.68 20.92
N ASP A 192 -12.91 18.67 21.54
CA ASP A 192 -12.13 18.87 22.76
C ASP A 192 -10.87 19.71 22.52
N MET A 193 -10.29 19.67 21.31
CA MET A 193 -9.12 20.46 20.91
C MET A 193 -9.45 21.93 20.63
N LEU A 194 -10.73 22.32 20.55
CA LEU A 194 -11.09 23.73 20.54
C LEU A 194 -10.65 24.43 21.82
N GLY A 195 -10.61 23.73 22.96
CA GLY A 195 -10.15 24.30 24.23
C GLY A 195 -8.64 24.23 24.47
N ASP A 196 -7.84 23.92 23.43
CA ASP A 196 -6.41 23.69 23.63
C ASP A 196 -5.63 24.96 23.99
N SER A 197 -4.55 24.84 24.78
CA SER A 197 -3.69 25.99 25.09
C SER A 197 -2.99 26.56 23.86
N GLU A 198 -2.66 25.72 22.87
CA GLU A 198 -1.91 26.11 21.68
C GLU A 198 -2.84 26.67 20.60
N LEU A 199 -2.61 27.92 20.19
CA LEU A 199 -3.45 28.62 19.21
C LEU A 199 -3.54 27.88 17.87
N GLY A 200 -2.41 27.33 17.39
CA GLY A 200 -2.37 26.59 16.13
C GLY A 200 -3.25 25.34 16.15
N ILE A 201 -3.28 24.63 17.27
CA ILE A 201 -4.15 23.47 17.48
C ILE A 201 -5.62 23.89 17.45
N ARG A 202 -5.97 24.98 18.17
CA ARG A 202 -7.34 25.48 18.21
C ARG A 202 -7.85 25.91 16.83
N SER A 203 -7.05 26.68 16.09
CA SER A 203 -7.40 27.12 14.73
C SER A 203 -7.61 25.94 13.81
N SER A 204 -6.70 24.96 13.83
CA SER A 204 -6.80 23.75 13.02
C SER A 204 -8.07 22.95 13.36
N ALA A 205 -8.39 22.81 14.65
CA ALA A 205 -9.59 22.12 15.09
C ALA A 205 -10.87 22.81 14.59
N ALA A 206 -10.94 24.14 14.67
CA ALA A 206 -12.07 24.92 14.16
C ALA A 206 -12.25 24.74 12.64
N ASP A 207 -11.16 24.87 11.88
CA ASP A 207 -11.18 24.73 10.42
C ASP A 207 -11.62 23.32 9.99
N TYR A 208 -11.09 22.30 10.65
CA TYR A 208 -11.41 20.90 10.31
C TYR A 208 -12.82 20.51 10.73
N LEU A 209 -13.32 21.00 11.88
CA LEU A 209 -14.72 20.82 12.26
C LEU A 209 -15.65 21.47 11.25
N LYS A 210 -15.37 22.69 10.80
CA LYS A 210 -16.15 23.37 9.77
C LYS A 210 -16.14 22.59 8.45
N LYS A 211 -14.97 22.11 8.03
CA LYS A 211 -14.81 21.31 6.81
C LYS A 211 -15.61 20.00 6.86
N ILE A 212 -15.56 19.28 7.99
CA ILE A 212 -16.20 17.98 8.14
C ILE A 212 -17.71 18.10 8.30
N THR A 213 -18.15 19.03 9.15
CA THR A 213 -19.55 19.10 9.60
C THR A 213 -20.38 20.07 8.78
N GLY A 214 -19.74 20.97 8.03
CA GLY A 214 -20.39 22.12 7.40
C GLY A 214 -20.94 23.13 8.40
N LYS A 215 -20.64 23.02 9.70
CA LYS A 215 -21.09 23.92 10.75
C LYS A 215 -19.97 24.87 11.15
N ASP A 216 -20.34 26.12 11.38
CA ASP A 216 -19.41 27.13 11.87
C ASP A 216 -19.94 27.70 13.19
N PHE A 217 -19.54 27.07 14.29
CA PHE A 217 -19.92 27.50 15.64
C PHE A 217 -18.83 28.34 16.33
N VAL A 218 -17.66 28.48 15.69
CA VAL A 218 -16.51 29.20 16.26
C VAL A 218 -16.58 30.66 15.81
N GLU A 219 -17.19 31.49 16.65
CA GLU A 219 -17.29 32.94 16.42
C GLU A 219 -15.94 33.65 16.65
N ASP A 220 -15.14 33.17 17.61
CA ASP A 220 -13.78 33.64 17.94
C ASP A 220 -12.91 32.44 18.39
N ILE A 221 -11.62 32.44 18.01
CA ILE A 221 -10.63 31.39 18.33
C ILE A 221 -9.97 31.62 19.71
N LYS A 222 -10.27 32.74 20.36
CA LYS A 222 -9.87 33.02 21.74
C LYS A 222 -10.46 32.01 22.72
N ILE A 223 -9.62 31.53 23.65
CA ILE A 223 -9.96 30.46 24.61
C ILE A 223 -11.22 30.82 25.41
N GLU A 224 -11.36 32.09 25.78
CA GLU A 224 -12.42 32.58 26.67
C GLU A 224 -13.82 32.36 26.10
N VAL A 225 -13.96 32.30 24.77
CA VAL A 225 -15.25 32.28 24.06
C VAL A 225 -15.60 30.88 23.51
N GLN A 226 -14.65 29.94 23.52
CA GLN A 226 -14.81 28.63 22.88
C GLN A 226 -15.68 27.64 23.64
N HIS A 227 -15.94 27.85 24.94
CA HIS A 227 -16.85 26.99 25.72
C HIS A 227 -18.25 26.90 25.08
N LYS A 228 -18.73 28.01 24.49
CA LYS A 228 -20.01 28.07 23.75
C LYS A 228 -19.94 27.25 22.47
N ALA A 229 -18.85 27.35 21.70
CA ALA A 229 -18.65 26.60 20.48
C ALA A 229 -18.55 25.09 20.76
N VAL A 230 -17.76 24.70 21.78
CA VAL A 230 -17.64 23.31 22.25
C VAL A 230 -19.01 22.75 22.59
N LYS A 231 -19.82 23.47 23.38
CA LYS A 231 -21.18 23.05 23.73
C LYS A 231 -22.05 22.81 22.50
N LYS A 232 -22.11 23.78 21.57
CA LYS A 232 -22.88 23.68 20.32
C LYS A 232 -22.45 22.48 19.48
N TYR A 233 -21.15 22.22 19.36
CA TYR A 233 -20.66 21.05 18.63
C TYR A 233 -21.00 19.73 19.31
N LYS A 234 -20.94 19.64 20.65
CA LYS A 234 -21.34 18.44 21.40
C LYS A 234 -22.83 18.12 21.20
N GLU A 235 -23.69 19.11 21.36
CA GLU A 235 -25.14 18.98 21.10
C GLU A 235 -25.42 18.55 19.66
N TRP A 236 -24.73 19.17 18.69
CA TRP A 236 -24.85 18.78 17.29
C TRP A 236 -24.39 17.33 17.08
N TRP A 237 -23.25 16.92 17.64
CA TRP A 237 -22.71 15.58 17.48
C TRP A 237 -23.65 14.50 18.04
N GLU A 238 -24.24 14.74 19.21
CA GLU A 238 -25.25 13.84 19.80
C GLU A 238 -26.48 13.68 18.89
N SER A 239 -26.97 14.79 18.32
CA SER A 239 -28.10 14.73 17.37
C SER A 239 -27.73 13.98 16.09
N TYR A 240 -26.55 14.23 15.53
CA TYR A 240 -26.03 13.53 14.36
C TYR A 240 -25.95 12.01 14.58
N GLN A 241 -25.38 11.57 15.71
CA GLN A 241 -25.30 10.15 16.04
C GLN A 241 -26.68 9.49 16.22
N ALA A 242 -27.64 10.21 16.79
CA ALA A 242 -29.01 9.72 16.96
C ALA A 242 -29.74 9.58 15.61
N GLU A 243 -29.50 10.49 14.67
CA GLU A 243 -30.04 10.43 13.31
C GLU A 243 -29.45 9.28 12.50
N GLU A 244 -28.13 9.09 12.53
CA GLU A 244 -27.47 7.98 11.81
C GLU A 244 -27.96 6.62 12.30
N LYS A 245 -28.08 6.43 13.62
CA LYS A 245 -28.64 5.19 14.21
C LYS A 245 -30.10 4.91 13.80
N LYS A 246 -30.87 5.93 13.44
CA LYS A 246 -32.25 5.76 12.93
C LYS A 246 -32.27 5.34 11.47
N LYS A 247 -31.26 5.69 10.67
CA LYS A 247 -31.14 5.29 9.26
C LYS A 247 -30.69 3.84 9.09
N GLU A 248 -29.98 3.32 10.08
CA GLU A 248 -29.49 1.93 10.12
C GLU A 248 -30.54 0.91 10.61
N LYS A 249 -31.72 1.37 11.05
CA LYS A 249 -32.84 0.55 11.52
C LYS A 249 -33.97 0.52 10.51
#